data_AF-A0A3D3EPL5-F1
#
_entry.id   AF-A0A3D3EPL5-F1
#
_cell.length_a   1.000
_cell.length_b   1.000
_cell.length_c   1.000
_cell.angle_alpha   90.00
_cell.angle_beta   90.00
_cell.angle_gamma   90.00
#
_symmetry.space_group_name_H-M   'P 1'
#
loop_
_entity.id
_entity.type
_entity.pdbx_description
1 polymer ?
#
loop_
_entity_poly.entity_id
_entity_poly.type
_entity_poly.pdbx_seq_one_letter_code
_entity_poly.pdbx_strand_id
1 'polypeptide(L)'
;MESKPIVMDHFSTVHTSYVVNFKFTNNITILTGSSATGKTASFSFIKECMAINPDILCLNYLDYQKNIKEIVSHAKGKLIVIDNADILLNDETRKYISLDGKNQYLIIGRNPKNLFATKENLFELVSKKNGEQTEFQIEPYL
;
A
#
# COMPACT_ATOMS: atom_id res chain seq x y z
N MET A 1 5.06 15.56 0.54
CA MET A 1 5.76 15.60 1.83
C MET A 1 6.75 14.44 1.80
N GLU A 2 8.04 14.74 1.66
CA GLU A 2 9.07 13.69 1.71
C GLU A 2 9.29 13.29 3.16
N SER A 3 8.78 12.12 3.54
CA SER A 3 9.14 11.46 4.80
C SER A 3 9.62 10.06 4.48
N LYS A 4 10.73 9.66 5.11
CA LYS A 4 11.27 8.31 5.01
C LYS A 4 10.24 7.30 5.56
N PRO A 5 10.26 6.04 5.10
CA PRO A 5 9.45 4.97 5.69
C PRO A 5 9.73 4.85 7.19
N ILE A 6 8.68 4.78 8.01
CA ILE A 6 8.83 4.74 9.48
C ILE A 6 8.61 3.36 10.10
N VAL A 7 8.06 2.41 9.34
CA VAL A 7 7.81 1.03 9.82
C VAL A 7 8.78 0.07 9.16
N MET A 8 8.88 0.11 7.83
CA MET A 8 9.84 -0.72 7.08
C MET A 8 10.22 -0.05 5.76
N ASP A 9 11.48 -0.16 5.38
CA ASP A 9 12.00 0.26 4.07
C ASP A 9 11.87 -0.85 3.01
N HIS A 10 11.75 -2.10 3.44
CA HIS A 10 11.67 -3.27 2.60
C HIS A 10 10.64 -4.28 3.11
N PHE A 11 9.76 -4.74 2.22
CA PHE A 11 8.83 -5.82 2.47
C PHE A 11 9.04 -6.92 1.43
N SER A 12 9.20 -8.16 1.89
CA SER A 12 9.21 -9.31 1.00
C SER A 12 8.44 -10.49 1.56
N THR A 13 7.72 -11.18 0.67
CA THR A 13 7.07 -12.45 0.98
C THR A 13 7.03 -13.34 -0.26
N VAL A 14 6.97 -14.65 -0.04
CA VAL A 14 6.87 -15.66 -1.08
C VAL A 14 5.54 -16.39 -0.92
N HIS A 15 4.72 -16.37 -1.95
CA HIS A 15 3.49 -17.15 -2.03
C HIS A 15 3.60 -18.10 -3.23
N THR A 16 3.99 -19.35 -2.99
CA THR A 16 4.21 -20.37 -4.03
C THR A 16 5.24 -19.93 -5.09
N SER A 17 4.82 -19.75 -6.35
CA SER A 17 5.63 -19.23 -7.46
C SER A 17 5.59 -17.71 -7.57
N TYR A 18 4.94 -16.99 -6.65
CA TYR A 18 4.90 -15.54 -6.62
C TYR A 18 5.76 -14.97 -5.50
N VAL A 19 6.45 -13.89 -5.80
CA VAL A 19 7.23 -13.11 -4.82
C VAL A 19 6.70 -11.68 -4.83
N VAL A 20 6.45 -11.12 -3.66
CA VAL A 20 6.28 -9.67 -3.49
C VAL A 20 7.59 -9.14 -2.92
N ASN A 21 8.16 -8.14 -3.56
CA ASN A 21 9.43 -7.55 -3.18
C ASN A 21 9.36 -6.02 -3.32
N PHE A 22 8.86 -5.36 -2.28
CA PHE A 22 8.58 -3.92 -2.29
C PHE A 22 9.64 -3.17 -1.50
N LYS A 23 10.24 -2.16 -2.15
CA LYS A 23 11.14 -1.21 -1.52
C LYS A 23 10.44 0.13 -1.38
N PHE A 24 10.18 0.54 -0.16
CA PHE A 24 9.56 1.83 0.15
C PHE A 24 10.65 2.90 0.27
N THR A 25 10.45 4.03 -0.40
CA THR A 25 11.30 5.22 -0.26
C THR A 25 10.60 6.35 0.48
N ASN A 26 9.28 6.25 0.63
CA ASN A 26 8.42 7.27 1.21
C ASN A 26 7.46 6.63 2.23
N ASN A 27 7.04 7.41 3.21
CA ASN A 27 6.07 6.96 4.20
C ASN A 27 4.67 6.74 3.60
N ILE A 28 4.37 7.40 2.49
CA ILE A 28 3.14 7.20 1.71
C ILE A 28 3.54 6.80 0.30
N THR A 29 3.20 5.57 -0.06
CA THR A 29 3.36 5.00 -1.40
C THR A 29 1.98 4.80 -2.02
N ILE A 30 1.75 5.40 -3.17
CA ILE A 30 0.52 5.25 -3.94
C ILE A 30 0.83 4.36 -5.13
N LEU A 31 0.32 3.13 -5.07
CA LEU A 31 0.47 2.14 -6.11
C LEU A 31 -0.67 2.27 -7.13
N THR A 32 -0.37 2.96 -8.23
CA THR A 32 -1.29 3.24 -9.33
C THR A 32 -0.98 2.35 -10.55
N GLY A 33 -1.50 2.72 -11.72
CA GLY A 33 -1.26 2.04 -13.00
C GLY A 33 -2.39 1.11 -13.44
N SER A 34 -2.18 0.46 -14.59
CA SER A 34 -3.18 -0.33 -15.32
C SER A 34 -3.88 -1.39 -14.48
N SER A 35 -5.12 -1.74 -14.85
CA SER A 35 -5.82 -2.90 -14.27
C SER A 35 -5.07 -4.19 -14.55
N ALA A 36 -5.34 -5.23 -13.74
CA ALA A 36 -4.84 -6.59 -13.94
C ALA A 36 -3.29 -6.75 -13.95
N THR A 37 -2.55 -5.86 -13.27
CA THR A 37 -1.08 -5.96 -13.16
C THR A 37 -0.58 -6.83 -12.00
N GLY A 38 -1.48 -7.33 -11.14
CA GLY A 38 -1.10 -8.08 -9.92
C GLY A 38 -1.24 -7.32 -8.60
N LYS A 39 -1.80 -6.10 -8.61
CA LYS A 39 -2.03 -5.28 -7.41
C LYS A 39 -2.85 -5.98 -6.33
N THR A 40 -4.01 -6.53 -6.70
CA THR A 40 -4.87 -7.28 -5.78
C THR A 40 -4.23 -8.59 -5.31
N ALA A 41 -3.44 -9.26 -6.15
CA ALA A 41 -2.67 -10.42 -5.71
C ALA A 41 -1.62 -10.04 -4.66
N SER A 42 -0.88 -8.96 -4.91
CA SER A 42 0.10 -8.42 -3.95
C SER A 42 -0.56 -8.06 -2.63
N PHE A 43 -1.73 -7.41 -2.65
CA PHE A 43 -2.51 -7.13 -1.45
C PHE A 43 -2.85 -8.42 -0.68
N SER A 44 -3.36 -9.45 -1.36
CA SER A 44 -3.73 -10.73 -0.72
C SER A 44 -2.52 -11.37 -0.03
N PHE A 45 -1.35 -11.37 -0.68
CA PHE A 45 -0.13 -11.93 -0.08
C PHE A 45 0.35 -11.12 1.12
N ILE A 46 0.26 -9.79 1.08
CA ILE A 46 0.57 -8.95 2.25
C ILE A 46 -0.45 -9.19 3.39
N LYS A 47 -1.73 -9.38 3.05
CA LYS A 47 -2.79 -9.66 4.01
C LYS A 47 -2.60 -11.01 4.72
N GLU A 48 -2.03 -12.01 4.07
CA GLU A 48 -1.65 -13.27 4.72
C GLU A 48 -0.57 -13.02 5.79
N CYS A 49 0.41 -12.15 5.52
CA CYS A 49 1.46 -11.79 6.48
C CYS A 49 0.94 -11.04 7.72
N MET A 50 -0.21 -10.37 7.63
CA MET A 50 -0.85 -9.68 8.77
C MET A 50 -1.14 -10.63 9.95
N ALA A 51 -1.32 -11.93 9.69
CA ALA A 51 -1.58 -12.92 10.74
C ALA A 51 -0.38 -13.15 11.68
N ILE A 52 0.84 -12.89 11.21
CA ILE A 52 2.08 -13.14 11.95
C ILE A 52 2.92 -11.87 12.16
N ASN A 53 2.66 -10.81 11.41
CA ASN A 53 3.29 -9.51 11.56
C ASN A 53 2.25 -8.51 12.09
N PRO A 54 2.25 -8.20 13.40
CA PRO A 54 1.28 -7.29 13.99
C PRO A 54 1.44 -5.85 13.48
N ASP A 55 2.56 -5.49 12.85
CA ASP A 55 2.82 -4.14 12.34
C ASP A 55 2.19 -3.88 10.98
N ILE A 56 1.55 -4.88 10.38
CA ILE A 56 0.79 -4.74 9.14
C ILE A 56 -0.70 -4.62 9.48
N LEU A 57 -1.39 -3.71 8.79
CA LEU A 57 -2.85 -3.59 8.83
C LEU A 57 -3.37 -3.51 7.39
N CYS A 58 -4.17 -4.48 6.97
CA CYS A 58 -4.74 -4.52 5.62
C CYS A 58 -6.22 -4.16 5.64
N LEU A 59 -6.62 -3.22 4.77
CA LEU A 59 -8.00 -2.79 4.56
C LEU A 59 -8.35 -2.91 3.07
N ASN A 60 -9.54 -3.39 2.74
CA ASN A 60 -10.02 -3.45 1.34
C ASN A 60 -11.51 -3.17 1.22
N TYR A 61 -12.08 -3.37 0.03
CA TYR A 61 -13.50 -3.12 -0.25
C TYR A 61 -14.47 -3.81 0.74
N LEU A 62 -14.09 -4.90 1.42
CA LEU A 62 -14.93 -5.57 2.41
C LEU A 62 -15.10 -4.73 3.69
N ASP A 63 -14.22 -3.77 3.93
CA ASP A 63 -14.23 -2.87 5.08
C ASP A 63 -15.03 -1.58 4.83
N TYR A 64 -15.70 -1.43 3.68
CA TYR A 64 -16.35 -0.18 3.28
C TYR A 64 -17.44 0.33 4.24
N GLN A 65 -18.04 -0.55 5.05
CA GLN A 65 -19.02 -0.19 6.07
C GLN A 65 -18.39 0.28 7.39
N LYS A 66 -17.08 0.08 7.56
CA LYS A 66 -16.35 0.48 8.76
C LYS A 66 -15.93 1.94 8.66
N ASN A 67 -15.72 2.55 9.83
CA ASN A 67 -15.15 3.89 9.90
C ASN A 67 -13.63 3.84 9.64
N ILE A 68 -13.23 3.92 8.37
CA ILE A 68 -11.82 3.81 7.97
C ILE A 68 -10.96 4.88 8.63
N LYS A 69 -11.44 6.13 8.72
CA LYS A 69 -10.72 7.23 9.37
C LYS A 69 -10.42 6.92 10.84
N GLU A 70 -11.40 6.37 11.55
CA GLU A 70 -11.24 5.98 12.95
C GLU A 70 -10.27 4.82 13.13
N ILE A 71 -10.34 3.79 12.28
CA ILE A 71 -9.38 2.68 12.30
C ILE A 71 -7.96 3.19 12.12
N VAL A 72 -7.75 4.02 11.11
CA VAL A 72 -6.44 4.58 10.76
C VAL A 72 -5.94 5.55 11.85
N SER A 73 -6.84 6.32 12.50
CA SER A 73 -6.43 7.27 13.53
C SER A 73 -6.02 6.64 14.85
N HIS A 74 -6.56 5.47 15.18
CA HIS A 74 -6.18 4.68 16.35
C HIS A 74 -4.97 3.78 16.12
N ALA A 75 -4.63 3.50 14.85
CA ALA A 75 -3.41 2.79 14.51
C ALA A 75 -2.16 3.64 14.78
N LYS A 76 -1.08 2.99 15.23
CA LYS A 76 0.23 3.62 15.43
C LYS A 76 1.33 2.62 15.09
N GLY A 77 2.36 3.08 14.39
CA GLY A 77 3.50 2.27 14.00
C GLY A 77 3.14 1.15 13.03
N LYS A 78 2.11 1.33 12.19
CA LYS A 78 1.64 0.31 11.25
C LYS A 78 2.03 0.64 9.80
N LEU A 79 2.37 -0.39 9.03
CA LEU A 79 2.22 -0.36 7.58
C LEU A 79 0.75 -0.66 7.26
N ILE A 80 0.00 0.38 6.92
CA ILE A 80 -1.40 0.30 6.55
C ILE A 80 -1.49 0.13 5.04
N VAL A 81 -1.96 -1.04 4.59
CA VAL A 81 -2.14 -1.37 3.19
C VAL A 81 -3.62 -1.27 2.84
N ILE A 82 -3.96 -0.39 1.91
CA ILE A 82 -5.35 -0.09 1.54
C ILE A 82 -5.57 -0.45 0.08
N ASP A 83 -6.29 -1.55 -0.18
CA ASP A 83 -6.76 -1.88 -1.53
C ASP A 83 -8.09 -1.20 -1.84
N ASN A 84 -8.35 -0.98 -3.12
CA ASN A 84 -9.53 -0.28 -3.62
C ASN A 84 -9.71 1.10 -2.95
N ALA A 85 -8.61 1.84 -2.76
CA ALA A 85 -8.59 3.12 -2.05
C ALA A 85 -9.51 4.18 -2.66
N ASP A 86 -9.84 4.07 -3.93
CA ASP A 86 -10.80 4.96 -4.62
C ASP A 86 -12.22 4.82 -4.06
N ILE A 87 -12.56 3.63 -3.54
CA ILE A 87 -13.87 3.32 -2.95
C ILE A 87 -13.81 3.52 -1.43
N LEU A 88 -12.71 3.12 -0.80
CA LEU A 88 -12.57 3.13 0.66
C LEU A 88 -12.37 4.52 1.26
N LEU A 89 -11.67 5.41 0.54
CA LEU A 89 -11.17 6.65 1.11
C LEU A 89 -11.93 7.86 0.57
N ASN A 90 -12.74 8.46 1.45
CA ASN A 90 -13.29 9.80 1.23
C ASN A 90 -12.22 10.89 1.40
N ASP A 91 -12.55 12.12 1.02
CA ASP A 91 -11.61 13.26 1.05
C ASP A 91 -11.06 13.57 2.45
N GLU A 92 -11.89 13.41 3.48
CA GLU A 92 -11.48 13.64 4.86
C GLU A 92 -10.44 12.61 5.33
N THR A 93 -10.64 11.34 4.98
CA THR A 93 -9.71 10.25 5.30
C THR A 93 -8.40 10.42 4.53
N ARG A 94 -8.47 10.80 3.25
CA ARG A 94 -7.28 11.11 2.44
C ARG A 94 -6.46 12.25 3.03
N LYS A 95 -7.14 13.33 3.44
CA LYS A 95 -6.49 14.46 4.13
C LYS A 95 -5.84 14.03 5.44
N TYR A 96 -6.50 13.20 6.24
CA TYR A 96 -5.90 12.64 7.46
C TYR A 96 -4.61 11.87 7.16
N ILE A 97 -4.66 10.90 6.23
CA ILE A 97 -3.52 10.07 5.85
C ILE A 97 -2.34 10.92 5.39
N SER A 98 -2.59 11.95 4.56
CA SER A 98 -1.54 12.83 4.04
C SER A 98 -0.76 13.61 5.09
N LEU A 99 -1.34 13.77 6.29
CA LEU A 99 -0.75 14.48 7.43
C LEU A 99 -0.30 13.52 8.53
N ASP A 100 -0.53 12.21 8.38
CA ASP A 100 -0.20 11.24 9.40
C ASP A 100 1.30 10.91 9.40
N GLY A 101 1.96 11.25 10.51
CA GLY A 101 3.35 10.91 10.78
C GLY A 101 3.54 9.68 11.68
N LYS A 102 2.45 8.98 12.05
CA LYS A 102 2.48 7.84 12.99
C LYS A 102 2.46 6.48 12.30
N ASN A 103 1.96 6.41 11.07
CA ASN A 103 1.86 5.18 10.28
C ASN A 103 2.48 5.35 8.90
N GLN A 104 2.86 4.23 8.29
CA GLN A 104 3.31 4.11 6.91
C GLN A 104 2.15 3.57 6.06
N TYR A 105 2.06 4.00 4.80
CA TYR A 105 0.92 3.68 3.94
C TYR A 105 1.36 3.12 2.59
N LEU A 106 0.73 2.02 2.20
CA LEU A 106 0.66 1.54 0.82
C LEU A 106 -0.79 1.66 0.34
N ILE A 107 -1.06 2.64 -0.51
CA ILE A 107 -2.39 2.97 -1.02
C ILE A 107 -2.51 2.44 -2.45
N ILE A 108 -3.36 1.43 -2.65
CA ILE A 108 -3.59 0.83 -3.96
C ILE A 108 -4.88 1.42 -4.53
N GLY A 109 -4.75 2.23 -5.59
CA GLY A 109 -5.85 2.96 -6.18
C GLY A 109 -5.41 3.77 -7.40
N ARG A 110 -6.38 4.24 -8.18
CA ARG A 110 -6.16 5.00 -9.41
C ARG A 110 -6.21 6.50 -9.20
N ASN A 111 -6.89 6.97 -8.15
CA ASN A 111 -7.10 8.39 -7.90
C ASN A 111 -6.17 8.87 -6.76
N PRO A 112 -5.10 9.63 -7.07
CA PRO A 112 -4.22 10.21 -6.05
C PRO A 112 -4.74 11.52 -5.44
N LYS A 113 -5.92 12.04 -5.85
CA LYS A 113 -6.45 13.32 -5.37
C LYS A 113 -6.56 13.33 -3.83
N ASN A 114 -6.38 14.52 -3.27
CA ASN A 114 -6.53 14.83 -1.83
C ASN A 114 -5.58 14.09 -0.88
N LEU A 115 -4.54 13.42 -1.41
CA LEU A 115 -3.42 12.87 -0.64
C LEU A 115 -2.20 13.81 -0.59
N PHE A 116 -2.30 15.02 -1.17
CA PHE A 116 -1.16 15.91 -1.43
C PHE A 116 0.05 15.19 -2.05
N ALA A 117 -0.25 14.17 -2.87
CA ALA A 117 0.75 13.31 -3.49
C ALA A 117 1.60 14.11 -4.47
N THR A 118 2.90 13.90 -4.38
CA THR A 118 3.89 14.36 -5.37
C THR A 118 4.32 13.18 -6.24
N LYS A 119 5.07 13.44 -7.31
CA LYS A 119 5.58 12.38 -8.20
C LYS A 119 6.36 11.29 -7.42
N GLU A 120 7.07 11.68 -6.36
CA GLU A 120 7.82 10.77 -5.48
C GLU A 120 6.93 9.79 -4.69
N ASN A 121 5.64 10.08 -4.56
CA ASN A 121 4.70 9.18 -3.90
C ASN A 121 4.04 8.20 -4.87
N LEU A 122 4.19 8.38 -6.19
CA LEU A 122 3.50 7.60 -7.19
C LEU A 122 4.39 6.45 -7.67
N PHE A 123 3.85 5.25 -7.64
CA PHE A 123 4.52 4.02 -8.06
C PHE A 123 3.61 3.20 -8.96
N GLU A 124 4.19 2.39 -9.83
CA GLU A 124 3.52 1.29 -10.50
C GLU A 124 4.05 -0.06 -10.03
N LEU A 125 3.21 -1.08 -10.22
CA LEU A 125 3.58 -2.46 -9.99
C LEU A 125 4.20 -3.02 -11.26
N VAL A 126 5.45 -3.46 -11.18
CA VAL A 126 6.14 -4.17 -12.26
C VAL A 126 6.23 -5.66 -11.92
N SER A 127 6.16 -6.50 -12.95
CA SER A 127 6.24 -7.95 -12.82
C SER A 127 7.46 -8.45 -13.58
N LYS A 128 8.36 -9.15 -12.91
CA LYS A 128 9.57 -9.75 -13.49
C LYS A 128 9.48 -11.27 -13.37
N LYS A 129 9.81 -11.99 -14.44
CA LYS A 129 9.90 -13.46 -14.41
C LYS A 129 11.34 -13.87 -14.12
N ASN A 130 11.53 -14.63 -13.04
CA ASN A 130 12.80 -15.21 -12.63
C ASN A 130 12.65 -16.73 -12.62
N GLY A 131 12.92 -17.38 -13.76
CA GLY A 131 12.66 -18.80 -13.95
C GLY A 131 11.17 -19.13 -13.83
N GLU A 132 10.81 -20.02 -12.91
CA GLU A 132 9.41 -20.39 -12.62
C GLU A 132 8.68 -19.39 -11.72
N GLN A 133 9.42 -18.44 -11.11
CA GLN A 133 8.83 -17.45 -10.22
C GLN A 133 8.45 -16.17 -10.95
N THR A 134 7.34 -15.58 -10.52
CA THR A 134 6.91 -14.23 -10.89
C THR A 134 7.10 -13.30 -9.70
N GLU A 135 7.96 -12.30 -9.85
CA GLU A 135 8.28 -11.31 -8.82
C GLU A 135 7.57 -9.99 -9.10
N PHE A 136 6.76 -9.54 -8.16
CA PHE A 136 6.14 -8.23 -8.13
C PHE A 136 7.02 -7.23 -7.38
N GLN A 137 7.39 -6.13 -8.05
CA GLN A 137 8.14 -5.03 -7.47
C GLN A 137 7.38 -3.72 -7.68
N ILE A 138 7.72 -2.69 -6.91
CA ILE A 138 7.23 -1.33 -7.14
C ILE A 138 8.34 -0.45 -7.71
N GLU A 139 8.03 0.33 -8.73
CA GLU A 139 8.94 1.29 -9.37
C GLU A 139 8.26 2.67 -9.46
N PRO A 140 9.02 3.78 -9.37
CA PRO A 140 8.45 5.12 -9.47
C PRO A 140 7.64 5.32 -10.77
N TYR A 141 6.45 5.90 -10.65
CA TYR A 141 5.56 6.16 -11.78
C TYR A 141 6.07 7.33 -12.63
N LEU A 142 6.23 7.12 -13.94
CA LEU A 142 6.81 8.10 -14.87
C LEU A 142 5.83 9.22 -15.28
#